data_AF-A0ABD2YEM3-F1
#
_entry.id   AF-A0ABD2YEM3-F1
#
_cell.length_a   1.000
_cell.length_b   1.000
_cell.length_c   1.000
_cell.angle_alpha   90.00
_cell.angle_beta   90.00
_cell.angle_gamma   90.00
#
_symmetry.space_group_name_H-M   'P 1'
#
loop_
_entity.id
_entity.type
_entity.pdbx_description
1 polymer ?
#
loop_
_entity_poly.entity_id
_entity_poly.type
_entity_poly.pdbx_seq_one_letter_code
_entity_poly.pdbx_strand_id
1 'polypeptide(L)'
;MSPHMPEKVANFAWIFRSNPMVKWAFRIVLMAVFLGMLIFCSLDGLNVGSFQRNFMVLKINNSSKNLTIALQDLKFTDVFHLQPYVDNPNYLNLNHTLTNLTKSHKNLAPVVASEPDNLAEKEAKSSHFHPEVLPLFTAGKDENLDESVKPGILPWVSAESEANYSSKLYAGWLAPGDEPCKDSRTEGISMPGLDGHENIELSTGDIHEFSFQALDDSGKPHCLGGDYYEIDLSGERWKSRPPIKDLGNGTYSFQLQVHPDFHGTYNLTIILLYRHYEGLKSSPVRFVVDRVLRVFWIKFQKSSAQLQEISQCKKSDFVRDVWSGRWTRHAKNDSCPISNDGRYRCQAPQFPCQHPWCDGPLGSLESNGWVYSTHCSFKLFNKEEAWNCLSNRWIFWWGDSNHCDTIRNILNFVLGLDFVTVPRRFDMNITNPRNPSQVVRITSIFNGHWNEISNYQGLNSLSNAGYRELLKGYFSQEVVPDTLIMNSGLHDGIYWPNLRHFIKGADYAAAFWSEILEDLRRKGMPFPEVIYRTTVTTGGYARSMGFNPYKMEAYNGVVLDKLRQYNVISRVIDNFDMTFPWHYDNRANDGVHYGRAPLKMKWRDGQIGHQYFVDLMLGHVLLNTLCAS
;
A
#
# COMPACT_ATOMS: atom_id res chain seq x y z
N MET A 1 7.45 -19.62 -73.73
CA MET A 1 7.27 -18.33 -74.44
C MET A 1 7.12 -17.25 -73.38
N SER A 2 8.14 -16.41 -73.25
CA SER A 2 8.11 -15.14 -72.50
C SER A 2 7.51 -14.05 -73.41
N PRO A 3 7.11 -12.90 -72.84
CA PRO A 3 7.87 -11.71 -73.21
C PRO A 3 8.32 -10.87 -72.01
N HIS A 4 9.58 -10.45 -72.10
CA HIS A 4 10.27 -9.36 -71.41
C HIS A 4 9.46 -8.04 -71.43
N MET A 5 9.52 -7.12 -70.46
CA MET A 5 10.65 -6.25 -69.99
C MET A 5 10.05 -5.30 -68.89
N PRO A 6 10.78 -4.39 -68.21
CA PRO A 6 12.18 -4.34 -67.77
C PRO A 6 12.38 -4.02 -66.26
N GLU A 7 13.55 -4.34 -65.72
CA GLU A 7 14.10 -3.73 -64.49
C GLU A 7 14.51 -2.27 -64.72
N LYS A 8 14.16 -1.36 -63.80
CA LYS A 8 15.00 -0.19 -63.44
C LYS A 8 14.84 0.18 -61.96
N VAL A 9 15.97 0.13 -61.28
CA VAL A 9 16.27 0.70 -59.95
C VAL A 9 16.07 2.23 -59.98
N ALA A 10 15.41 2.79 -58.96
CA ALA A 10 15.54 4.20 -58.62
C ALA A 10 15.37 4.41 -57.10
N ASN A 11 16.49 4.64 -56.44
CA ASN A 11 16.58 5.25 -55.11
C ASN A 11 15.88 6.62 -55.11
N PHE A 12 14.90 6.82 -54.23
CA PHE A 12 14.42 8.15 -53.86
C PHE A 12 14.51 8.34 -52.34
N ALA A 13 15.67 8.80 -51.89
CA ALA A 13 15.81 9.48 -50.62
C ALA A 13 15.10 10.84 -50.71
N TRP A 14 13.96 10.99 -50.03
CA TRP A 14 13.32 12.29 -49.86
C TRP A 14 14.02 13.06 -48.74
N ILE A 15 15.00 13.86 -49.16
CA ILE A 15 15.63 14.90 -48.34
C ILE A 15 14.59 16.00 -48.12
N PHE A 16 13.99 16.07 -46.93
CA PHE A 16 13.28 17.27 -46.49
C PHE A 16 14.29 18.41 -46.25
N ARG A 17 14.58 19.18 -47.30
CA ARG A 17 15.23 20.50 -47.17
C ARG A 17 14.27 21.41 -46.41
N SER A 18 14.59 21.69 -45.15
CA SER A 18 13.84 22.66 -44.35
C SER A 18 13.96 24.06 -44.95
N ASN A 19 12.86 24.59 -45.49
CA ASN A 19 12.79 25.94 -46.05
C ASN A 19 12.96 26.99 -44.94
N PRO A 20 13.99 27.86 -44.99
CA PRO A 20 14.26 28.85 -43.93
C PRO A 20 13.12 29.88 -43.76
N MET A 21 12.33 30.13 -44.81
CA MET A 21 11.16 31.02 -44.73
C MET A 21 10.04 30.43 -43.87
N VAL A 22 9.86 29.11 -43.89
CA VAL A 22 8.85 28.41 -43.07
C VAL A 22 9.27 28.38 -41.59
N LYS A 23 10.57 28.21 -41.31
CA LYS A 23 11.11 28.32 -39.95
C LYS A 23 11.00 29.74 -39.40
N TRP A 24 11.15 30.76 -40.25
CA TRP A 24 11.03 32.16 -39.85
C TRP A 24 9.56 32.56 -39.61
N ALA A 25 8.65 32.17 -40.50
CA ALA A 25 7.21 32.37 -40.32
C ALA A 25 6.68 31.67 -39.07
N PHE A 26 7.13 30.43 -38.80
CA PHE A 26 6.75 29.70 -37.57
C PHE A 26 7.22 30.41 -36.30
N ARG A 27 8.43 30.97 -36.31
CA ARG A 27 8.96 31.74 -35.16
C ARG A 27 8.18 33.03 -34.92
N ILE A 28 7.74 33.72 -35.98
CA ILE A 28 6.92 34.93 -35.85
C ILE A 28 5.53 34.60 -35.32
N VAL A 29 4.91 33.53 -35.82
CA VAL A 29 3.60 33.07 -35.30
C VAL A 29 3.72 32.67 -33.83
N LEU A 30 4.78 31.95 -33.44
CA LEU A 30 5.00 31.56 -32.05
C LEU A 30 5.20 32.78 -31.15
N MET A 31 5.96 33.78 -31.60
CA MET A 31 6.15 35.04 -30.88
C MET A 31 4.86 35.85 -30.77
N ALA A 32 4.05 35.90 -31.83
CA ALA A 32 2.75 36.58 -31.82
C ALA A 32 1.75 35.89 -30.86
N VAL A 33 1.73 34.56 -30.82
CA VAL A 33 0.92 33.79 -29.85
C VAL A 33 1.41 34.03 -28.43
N PHE A 34 2.73 34.07 -28.21
CA PHE A 34 3.29 34.31 -26.89
C PHE A 34 3.01 35.74 -26.41
N LEU A 35 3.12 36.73 -27.30
CA LEU A 35 2.78 38.13 -27.00
C LEU A 35 1.27 38.28 -26.75
N GLY A 36 0.42 37.58 -27.52
CA GLY A 36 -1.02 37.52 -27.31
C GLY A 36 -1.38 36.92 -25.94
N MET A 37 -0.70 35.85 -25.52
CA MET A 37 -0.88 35.28 -24.18
C MET A 37 -0.39 36.23 -23.08
N LEU A 38 0.71 36.95 -23.28
CA LEU A 38 1.19 37.93 -22.30
C LEU A 38 0.26 39.14 -22.17
N ILE A 39 -0.37 39.57 -23.26
CA ILE A 39 -1.36 40.66 -23.25
C ILE A 39 -2.66 40.18 -22.61
N PHE A 40 -3.11 38.96 -22.91
CA PHE A 40 -4.29 38.36 -22.28
C PHE A 40 -4.07 38.16 -20.76
N CYS A 41 -2.90 37.67 -20.35
CA CYS A 41 -2.54 37.51 -18.95
C CYS A 41 -2.27 38.83 -18.19
N SER A 42 -2.02 39.94 -18.89
CA SER A 42 -1.81 41.25 -18.26
C SER A 42 -3.06 42.13 -18.20
N LEU A 43 -4.13 41.77 -18.94
CA LEU A 43 -5.43 42.42 -18.86
C LEU A 43 -6.43 41.68 -17.96
N ASP A 44 -6.30 40.36 -17.77
CA ASP A 44 -7.12 39.57 -16.83
C ASP A 44 -6.42 39.36 -15.47
N GLY A 45 -6.23 40.47 -14.76
CA GLY A 45 -6.08 40.45 -13.30
C GLY A 45 -7.40 40.05 -12.62
N LEU A 46 -7.83 38.79 -12.79
CA LEU A 46 -9.06 38.24 -12.21
C LEU A 46 -8.83 36.80 -11.69
N ASN A 47 -8.63 36.73 -10.38
CA ASN A 47 -9.18 35.70 -9.49
C ASN A 47 -9.04 34.22 -9.93
N VAL A 48 -7.91 33.58 -9.63
CA VAL A 48 -7.74 32.11 -9.69
C VAL A 48 -8.47 31.46 -8.51
N GLY A 49 -9.80 31.58 -8.53
CA GLY A 49 -10.76 30.81 -7.73
C GLY A 49 -11.79 30.08 -8.60
N SER A 50 -11.74 30.24 -9.93
CA SER A 50 -12.78 29.73 -10.84
C SER A 50 -12.34 28.60 -11.79
N PHE A 51 -11.04 28.27 -11.89
CA PHE A 51 -10.59 27.18 -12.77
C PHE A 51 -10.75 25.76 -12.18
N GLN A 52 -11.26 25.64 -10.95
CA GLN A 52 -11.61 24.36 -10.32
C GLN A 52 -13.09 23.98 -10.41
N ARG A 53 -13.95 24.77 -11.09
CA ARG A 53 -15.39 24.45 -11.20
C ARG A 53 -15.85 23.79 -12.50
N ASN A 54 -14.98 23.58 -13.49
CA ASN A 54 -15.38 23.01 -14.79
C ASN A 54 -14.75 21.64 -15.11
N PHE A 55 -14.66 20.76 -14.11
CA PHE A 55 -14.59 19.30 -14.34
C PHE A 55 -15.53 18.57 -13.36
N MET A 56 -16.80 19.00 -13.35
CA MET A 56 -17.92 18.11 -13.04
C MET A 56 -18.68 17.87 -14.34
N VAL A 57 -18.27 16.85 -15.09
CA VAL A 57 -19.21 16.11 -15.93
C VAL A 57 -19.41 14.77 -15.23
N LEU A 58 -20.31 14.80 -14.26
CA LEU A 58 -21.00 13.63 -13.75
C LEU A 58 -21.78 13.03 -14.93
N LYS A 59 -21.23 11.99 -15.56
CA LYS A 59 -22.02 11.14 -16.47
C LYS A 59 -22.89 10.22 -15.61
N ILE A 60 -23.99 10.78 -15.10
CA ILE A 60 -25.06 10.01 -14.46
C ILE A 60 -25.76 9.26 -15.58
N ASN A 61 -25.52 7.94 -15.67
CA ASN A 61 -26.33 7.09 -16.51
C ASN A 61 -27.63 6.80 -15.74
N ASN A 62 -28.66 7.59 -16.03
CA ASN A 62 -30.01 7.38 -15.52
C ASN A 62 -30.60 6.12 -16.15
N SER A 63 -30.73 5.05 -15.35
CA SER A 63 -31.81 4.07 -15.54
C SER A 63 -32.31 3.60 -14.18
N SER A 64 -33.14 4.42 -13.54
CA SER A 64 -34.28 3.97 -12.73
C SER A 64 -35.11 5.19 -12.33
N LYS A 65 -36.34 5.24 -12.83
CA LYS A 65 -37.35 6.20 -12.39
C LYS A 65 -37.71 5.95 -10.93
N ASN A 66 -37.70 7.02 -10.13
CA ASN A 66 -38.46 7.28 -8.90
C ASN A 66 -37.56 7.77 -7.74
N LEU A 67 -37.31 9.08 -7.68
CA LEU A 67 -37.46 9.84 -6.43
C LEU A 67 -37.44 11.34 -6.75
N THR A 68 -38.61 11.97 -6.69
CA THR A 68 -38.76 13.43 -6.80
C THR A 68 -39.22 13.95 -5.45
N ILE A 69 -38.65 15.09 -5.05
CA ILE A 69 -39.16 16.10 -4.10
C ILE A 69 -38.89 15.83 -2.61
N ALA A 70 -37.87 16.52 -2.07
CA ALA A 70 -38.07 17.71 -1.23
C ALA A 70 -36.71 18.35 -0.88
N LEU A 71 -36.25 19.27 -1.73
CA LEU A 71 -35.15 20.19 -1.40
C LEU A 71 -35.51 21.59 -1.92
N GLN A 72 -36.51 22.20 -1.27
CA GLN A 72 -36.77 23.62 -1.35
C GLN A 72 -36.92 24.11 0.09
N ASP A 73 -35.82 24.64 0.61
CA ASP A 73 -35.77 25.82 1.48
C ASP A 73 -34.47 25.77 2.25
N LEU A 74 -33.52 26.62 1.87
CA LEU A 74 -32.63 27.36 2.78
C LEU A 74 -31.87 28.38 1.93
N LYS A 75 -32.36 29.62 1.98
CA LYS A 75 -31.73 30.81 1.41
C LYS A 75 -30.48 31.15 2.21
N PHE A 76 -29.36 31.32 1.50
CA PHE A 76 -28.10 31.83 2.04
C PHE A 76 -28.12 33.36 2.00
N THR A 77 -28.10 34.00 3.16
CA THR A 77 -27.65 35.39 3.34
C THR A 77 -27.09 35.55 4.75
N ASP A 78 -25.99 36.31 4.81
CA ASP A 78 -25.28 36.84 5.99
C ASP A 78 -24.50 35.85 6.86
N VAL A 79 -23.16 35.92 6.77
CA VAL A 79 -22.30 36.54 7.79
C VAL A 79 -20.92 36.82 7.15
N PHE A 80 -20.69 38.08 6.78
CA PHE A 80 -19.34 38.67 6.81
C PHE A 80 -18.99 38.99 8.27
N HIS A 81 -17.68 39.01 8.56
CA HIS A 81 -17.01 39.24 9.85
C HIS A 81 -16.73 37.98 10.69
N LEU A 82 -15.53 37.43 10.45
CA LEU A 82 -14.51 37.25 11.50
C LEU A 82 -13.20 36.87 10.83
N GLN A 83 -12.23 37.79 10.92
CA GLN A 83 -10.85 37.60 10.50
C GLN A 83 -10.02 37.21 11.72
N PRO A 84 -9.05 36.30 11.58
CA PRO A 84 -7.82 36.45 12.33
C PRO A 84 -6.60 36.46 11.40
N TYR A 85 -5.86 37.57 11.56
CA TYR A 85 -4.40 37.71 11.53
C TYR A 85 -3.57 36.47 11.14
N VAL A 86 -2.89 36.56 9.99
CA VAL A 86 -1.77 35.69 9.60
C VAL A 86 -0.64 36.61 9.20
N ASP A 87 0.44 36.60 9.98
CA ASP A 87 1.72 37.19 9.59
C ASP A 87 2.68 36.10 9.09
N ASN A 88 3.26 36.44 7.95
CA ASN A 88 4.47 35.94 7.29
C ASN A 88 4.35 34.83 6.21
N PRO A 89 4.55 35.18 4.93
CA PRO A 89 4.51 34.27 3.78
C PRO A 89 5.90 33.76 3.40
N ASN A 90 6.03 32.47 3.08
CA ASN A 90 7.10 31.97 2.22
C ASN A 90 6.51 30.95 1.25
N TYR A 91 5.96 31.49 0.16
CA TYR A 91 5.53 30.71 -1.00
C TYR A 91 6.77 30.17 -1.74
N LEU A 92 6.90 28.84 -1.78
CA LEU A 92 7.85 28.15 -2.65
C LEU A 92 7.44 28.32 -4.12
N ASN A 93 8.33 28.96 -4.89
CA ASN A 93 8.16 29.23 -6.32
C ASN A 93 8.55 27.98 -7.14
N LEU A 94 7.55 27.31 -7.73
CA LEU A 94 7.68 26.02 -8.43
C LEU A 94 8.54 26.07 -9.71
N ASN A 95 8.81 27.27 -10.25
CA ASN A 95 9.45 27.44 -11.56
C ASN A 95 10.98 27.25 -11.56
N HIS A 96 11.64 27.24 -10.40
CA HIS A 96 13.10 27.08 -10.34
C HIS A 96 13.57 25.61 -10.35
N THR A 97 12.65 24.65 -10.30
CA THR A 97 12.95 23.21 -10.15
C THR A 97 13.07 22.47 -11.48
N LEU A 98 12.49 22.98 -12.57
CA LEU A 98 12.47 22.29 -13.86
C LEU A 98 13.83 22.34 -14.59
N THR A 99 14.62 23.40 -14.36
CA THR A 99 15.92 23.62 -14.99
C THR A 99 17.06 22.81 -14.36
N ASN A 100 16.87 22.30 -13.14
CA ASN A 100 17.87 21.48 -12.44
C ASN A 100 17.71 19.98 -12.70
N LEU A 101 16.50 19.51 -13.10
CA LEU A 101 16.27 18.11 -13.48
C LEU A 101 17.05 17.71 -14.75
N THR A 102 17.19 18.61 -15.72
CA THR A 102 17.87 18.32 -17.00
C THR A 102 19.40 18.21 -16.88
N LYS A 103 20.00 18.73 -15.80
CA LYS A 103 21.46 18.70 -15.61
C LYS A 103 21.97 17.44 -14.91
N SER A 104 21.13 16.75 -14.12
CA SER A 104 21.55 15.56 -13.36
C SER A 104 21.46 14.25 -14.15
N HIS A 105 20.81 14.24 -15.32
CA HIS A 105 20.59 13.03 -16.13
C HIS A 105 21.77 12.60 -17.01
N LYS A 106 22.94 13.25 -16.94
CA LYS A 106 24.06 12.96 -17.86
C LYS A 106 25.22 12.11 -17.31
N ASN A 107 25.27 11.79 -16.01
CA ASN A 107 26.41 11.07 -15.45
C ASN A 107 25.98 9.79 -14.72
N LEU A 108 25.66 8.74 -15.48
CA LEU A 108 25.56 7.36 -14.98
C LEU A 108 26.07 6.41 -16.07
N ALA A 109 27.39 6.21 -16.11
CA ALA A 109 28.02 5.01 -16.65
C ALA A 109 29.45 4.88 -16.09
N PRO A 110 29.75 3.78 -15.38
CA PRO A 110 31.04 3.15 -15.50
C PRO A 110 30.89 1.89 -16.37
N VAL A 111 31.73 1.84 -17.40
CA VAL A 111 31.97 0.66 -18.23
C VAL A 111 32.71 -0.37 -17.38
N VAL A 112 32.12 -1.56 -17.23
CA VAL A 112 32.86 -2.77 -16.81
C VAL A 112 32.64 -3.80 -17.91
N ALA A 113 33.74 -4.17 -18.55
CA ALA A 113 33.80 -5.19 -19.58
C ALA A 113 33.62 -6.57 -18.96
N SER A 114 32.76 -7.40 -19.56
CA SER A 114 32.71 -8.84 -19.33
C SER A 114 33.32 -9.55 -20.54
N GLU A 115 34.39 -10.31 -20.30
CA GLU A 115 34.85 -11.35 -21.23
C GLU A 115 34.02 -12.65 -21.01
N PRO A 116 33.92 -13.52 -22.04
CA PRO A 116 32.95 -14.59 -22.07
C PRO A 116 33.58 -15.93 -21.67
N ASP A 117 32.95 -16.65 -20.73
CA ASP A 117 33.20 -18.08 -20.58
C ASP A 117 32.06 -18.88 -21.24
N ASN A 118 32.44 -19.56 -22.32
CA ASN A 118 31.69 -20.64 -22.94
C ASN A 118 31.74 -21.86 -22.04
N LEU A 119 30.61 -22.52 -21.80
CA LEU A 119 30.57 -23.98 -21.71
C LEU A 119 29.19 -24.48 -22.14
N ALA A 120 29.24 -25.39 -23.10
CA ALA A 120 28.17 -25.89 -23.92
C ALA A 120 27.24 -26.87 -23.20
N GLU A 121 26.00 -26.90 -23.72
CA GLU A 121 25.19 -28.07 -24.04
C GLU A 121 25.32 -29.31 -23.15
N LYS A 122 24.23 -29.60 -22.43
CA LYS A 122 23.64 -30.94 -22.48
C LYS A 122 22.13 -30.85 -22.70
N GLU A 123 21.73 -31.14 -23.92
CA GLU A 123 20.37 -31.49 -24.29
C GLU A 123 19.93 -32.76 -23.56
N ALA A 124 18.71 -32.74 -23.00
CA ALA A 124 17.95 -33.95 -22.70
C ALA A 124 16.45 -33.68 -22.87
N LYS A 125 16.00 -33.91 -24.11
CA LYS A 125 14.70 -34.44 -24.54
C LYS A 125 13.43 -33.88 -23.86
N SER A 126 12.84 -32.93 -24.59
CA SER A 126 11.42 -32.60 -24.58
C SER A 126 10.56 -33.84 -24.89
N SER A 127 9.64 -34.17 -23.98
CA SER A 127 8.46 -34.98 -24.27
C SER A 127 7.23 -34.10 -24.13
N HIS A 128 6.52 -33.93 -25.24
CA HIS A 128 5.20 -33.33 -25.34
C HIS A 128 4.25 -33.89 -24.27
N PHE A 129 3.72 -33.02 -23.42
CA PHE A 129 2.52 -33.29 -22.63
C PHE A 129 1.40 -32.36 -23.10
N HIS A 130 0.39 -32.96 -23.72
CA HIS A 130 -0.93 -32.38 -23.87
C HIS A 130 -1.53 -32.12 -22.48
N PRO A 131 -2.27 -31.01 -22.25
CA PRO A 131 -2.99 -30.82 -21.01
C PRO A 131 -4.25 -31.69 -21.03
N GLU A 132 -4.15 -32.89 -20.49
CA GLU A 132 -5.33 -33.63 -20.03
C GLU A 132 -5.85 -32.99 -18.73
N VAL A 133 -7.16 -32.80 -18.73
CA VAL A 133 -8.01 -32.29 -17.65
C VAL A 133 -7.70 -33.04 -16.35
N LEU A 134 -7.18 -32.33 -15.35
CA LEU A 134 -7.10 -32.85 -13.98
C LEU A 134 -8.49 -32.73 -13.30
N PRO A 135 -8.93 -33.76 -12.56
CA PRO A 135 -10.32 -33.90 -12.18
C PRO A 135 -10.71 -32.94 -11.06
N LEU A 136 -11.89 -32.34 -11.29
CA LEU A 136 -12.77 -31.70 -10.34
C LEU A 136 -12.88 -32.56 -9.07
N PHE A 137 -12.36 -32.08 -7.93
CA PHE A 137 -12.73 -32.62 -6.62
C PHE A 137 -14.22 -32.34 -6.40
N THR A 138 -15.04 -33.27 -6.88
CA THR A 138 -16.44 -33.35 -6.53
C THR A 138 -16.50 -33.95 -5.13
N ALA A 139 -16.96 -33.15 -4.17
CA ALA A 139 -17.39 -33.66 -2.88
C ALA A 139 -18.55 -34.64 -3.13
N GLY A 140 -18.21 -35.92 -3.21
CA GLY A 140 -19.19 -36.99 -3.24
C GLY A 140 -19.98 -36.97 -1.93
N LYS A 141 -21.29 -36.80 -2.04
CA LYS A 141 -22.24 -37.17 -1.00
C LYS A 141 -22.21 -38.69 -0.87
N ASP A 142 -21.47 -39.22 0.09
CA ASP A 142 -21.73 -40.56 0.61
C ASP A 142 -22.73 -40.43 1.77
N GLU A 143 -23.95 -40.89 1.50
CA GLU A 143 -24.97 -41.14 2.51
C GLU A 143 -24.60 -42.38 3.31
N ASN A 144 -24.70 -42.27 4.64
CA ASN A 144 -24.53 -43.30 5.68
C ASN A 144 -23.10 -43.66 6.11
N LEU A 145 -22.63 -42.95 7.13
CA LEU A 145 -21.95 -43.54 8.29
C LEU A 145 -22.13 -42.62 9.50
N ASP A 146 -23.00 -43.04 10.41
CA ASP A 146 -23.12 -42.50 11.76
C ASP A 146 -21.98 -43.06 12.60
N GLU A 147 -20.95 -42.24 12.85
CA GLU A 147 -19.98 -42.44 13.94
C GLU A 147 -19.20 -41.14 14.21
N SER A 148 -19.61 -40.42 15.26
CA SER A 148 -18.71 -39.72 16.20
C SER A 148 -17.39 -39.14 15.62
N VAL A 149 -17.46 -38.25 14.63
CA VAL A 149 -16.31 -37.40 14.27
C VAL A 149 -16.24 -36.28 15.29
N LYS A 150 -15.26 -36.33 16.20
CA LYS A 150 -14.88 -35.13 16.98
C LYS A 150 -14.66 -34.01 15.95
N PRO A 151 -15.35 -32.85 16.05
CA PRO A 151 -15.21 -31.80 15.05
C PRO A 151 -13.73 -31.45 14.94
N GLY A 152 -13.14 -31.75 13.79
CA GLY A 152 -11.74 -31.46 13.53
C GLY A 152 -11.53 -29.95 13.64
N ILE A 153 -10.51 -29.53 14.39
CA ILE A 153 -10.14 -28.12 14.50
C ILE A 153 -9.69 -27.66 13.11
N LEU A 154 -10.41 -26.72 12.51
CA LEU A 154 -10.11 -26.20 11.18
C LEU A 154 -8.96 -25.17 11.25
N PRO A 155 -8.08 -25.14 10.24
CA PRO A 155 -7.02 -24.14 10.14
C PRO A 155 -7.57 -22.78 9.69
N TRP A 156 -6.81 -21.73 9.97
CA TRP A 156 -7.04 -20.41 9.40
C TRP A 156 -6.49 -20.32 7.97
N VAL A 157 -7.16 -19.52 7.14
CA VAL A 157 -6.64 -19.07 5.86
C VAL A 157 -5.28 -18.39 6.06
N SER A 158 -4.32 -18.72 5.20
CA SER A 158 -2.97 -18.17 5.25
C SER A 158 -2.51 -17.78 3.85
N ALA A 159 -1.91 -16.61 3.74
CA ALA A 159 -1.15 -16.20 2.58
C ALA A 159 0.30 -16.63 2.70
N GLU A 160 0.90 -16.93 1.55
CA GLU A 160 2.32 -17.23 1.43
C GLU A 160 2.97 -16.21 0.50
N SER A 161 4.18 -15.78 0.86
CA SER A 161 5.01 -14.98 -0.04
C SER A 161 5.55 -15.86 -1.15
N GLU A 162 5.57 -15.33 -2.37
CA GLU A 162 6.11 -16.07 -3.51
C GLU A 162 7.64 -16.08 -3.46
N ALA A 163 8.24 -17.27 -3.51
CA ALA A 163 9.70 -17.39 -3.61
C ALA A 163 10.24 -16.74 -4.89
N ASN A 164 11.37 -16.03 -4.76
CA ASN A 164 11.99 -15.24 -5.84
C ASN A 164 11.07 -14.15 -6.40
N TYR A 165 10.32 -13.49 -5.51
CA TYR A 165 9.30 -12.49 -5.85
C TYR A 165 9.80 -11.46 -6.86
N SER A 166 10.97 -10.84 -6.63
CA SER A 166 11.48 -9.79 -7.54
C SER A 166 11.68 -10.30 -8.96
N SER A 167 12.24 -11.51 -9.11
CA SER A 167 12.54 -12.10 -10.42
C SER A 167 11.25 -12.47 -11.17
N LYS A 168 10.26 -13.02 -10.46
CA LYS A 168 8.98 -13.40 -11.05
C LYS A 168 8.13 -12.20 -11.44
N LEU A 169 8.02 -11.21 -10.55
CA LEU A 169 7.35 -9.95 -10.86
C LEU A 169 7.99 -9.27 -12.07
N TYR A 170 9.33 -9.28 -12.13
CA TYR A 170 10.07 -8.72 -13.25
C TYR A 170 9.84 -9.48 -14.57
N ALA A 171 9.80 -10.82 -14.52
CA ALA A 171 9.49 -11.65 -15.67
C ALA A 171 8.06 -11.41 -16.19
N GLY A 172 7.06 -11.36 -15.29
CA GLY A 172 5.68 -11.03 -15.65
C GLY A 172 5.55 -9.62 -16.24
N TRP A 173 6.23 -8.63 -15.65
CA TRP A 173 6.25 -7.26 -16.17
C TRP A 173 6.87 -7.12 -17.56
N LEU A 174 7.82 -8.00 -17.92
CA LEU A 174 8.45 -8.02 -19.26
C LEU A 174 7.73 -8.93 -20.26
N ALA A 175 6.85 -9.83 -19.79
CA ALA A 175 6.22 -10.82 -20.63
C ALA A 175 5.44 -10.10 -21.74
N PRO A 176 5.73 -10.40 -23.02
CA PRO A 176 4.95 -9.84 -24.11
C PRO A 176 3.50 -10.31 -23.97
N GLY A 177 2.56 -9.45 -24.28
CA GLY A 177 1.25 -9.94 -24.67
C GLY A 177 1.41 -10.68 -25.99
N ASP A 178 1.41 -12.01 -25.97
CA ASP A 178 1.38 -12.79 -27.20
C ASP A 178 0.02 -12.59 -27.90
N GLU A 179 -0.03 -12.77 -29.23
CA GLU A 179 -1.31 -12.86 -29.95
C GLU A 179 -2.06 -14.08 -29.41
N PRO A 180 -3.30 -13.93 -28.87
CA PRO A 180 -4.33 -12.94 -29.24
C PRO A 180 -4.55 -11.76 -28.27
N CYS A 181 -3.81 -11.64 -27.16
CA CYS A 181 -4.13 -10.68 -26.09
C CYS A 181 -3.27 -9.41 -26.10
N LYS A 182 -2.33 -9.31 -27.04
CA LYS A 182 -1.39 -8.19 -27.17
C LYS A 182 -2.03 -6.80 -27.12
N ASP A 183 -3.17 -6.63 -27.80
CA ASP A 183 -3.93 -5.37 -27.86
C ASP A 183 -5.25 -5.42 -27.07
N SER A 184 -5.57 -6.58 -26.49
CA SER A 184 -6.75 -6.78 -25.65
C SER A 184 -6.57 -6.09 -24.30
N ARG A 185 -7.64 -5.55 -23.74
CA ARG A 185 -7.63 -4.93 -22.41
C ARG A 185 -8.73 -5.51 -21.56
N THR A 186 -8.42 -5.75 -20.30
CA THR A 186 -9.41 -6.22 -19.33
C THR A 186 -10.51 -5.18 -19.12
N GLU A 187 -11.74 -5.54 -19.50
CA GLU A 187 -12.93 -4.72 -19.30
C GLU A 187 -13.89 -5.31 -18.25
N GLY A 188 -13.80 -6.61 -17.98
CA GLY A 188 -14.67 -7.27 -17.03
C GLY A 188 -14.02 -8.48 -16.37
N ILE A 189 -14.83 -9.21 -15.63
CA ILE A 189 -14.50 -10.53 -15.11
C ILE A 189 -15.69 -11.46 -15.32
N SER A 190 -15.42 -12.76 -15.45
CA SER A 190 -16.40 -13.83 -15.29
C SER A 190 -16.02 -14.62 -14.04
N MET A 191 -17.00 -14.85 -13.17
CA MET A 191 -16.82 -15.59 -11.95
C MET A 191 -17.92 -16.66 -11.84
N PRO A 192 -17.81 -17.78 -12.58
CA PRO A 192 -18.90 -18.74 -12.71
C PRO A 192 -19.42 -19.31 -11.38
N GLY A 193 -18.57 -19.34 -10.34
CA GLY A 193 -18.98 -19.80 -9.01
C GLY A 193 -19.94 -18.86 -8.26
N LEU A 194 -20.05 -17.59 -8.67
CA LEU A 194 -20.88 -16.58 -8.00
C LEU A 194 -21.80 -15.80 -8.97
N ASP A 195 -21.42 -15.65 -10.24
CA ASP A 195 -22.19 -14.91 -11.24
C ASP A 195 -23.57 -15.57 -11.46
N GLY A 196 -24.63 -14.75 -11.49
CA GLY A 196 -26.01 -15.21 -11.68
C GLY A 196 -26.68 -15.79 -10.43
N HIS A 197 -25.98 -15.87 -9.29
CA HIS A 197 -26.55 -16.30 -8.02
C HIS A 197 -27.04 -15.11 -7.19
N GLU A 198 -28.34 -15.09 -6.86
CA GLU A 198 -28.93 -14.02 -6.05
C GLU A 198 -28.78 -14.25 -4.53
N ASN A 199 -28.72 -15.51 -4.10
CA ASN A 199 -28.60 -15.90 -2.68
C ASN A 199 -27.36 -16.75 -2.47
N ILE A 200 -26.19 -16.10 -2.34
CA ILE A 200 -24.93 -16.79 -2.06
C ILE A 200 -24.84 -17.02 -0.56
N GLU A 201 -24.88 -18.29 -0.17
CA GLU A 201 -24.73 -18.70 1.23
C GLU A 201 -23.46 -19.54 1.38
N LEU A 202 -22.60 -19.16 2.32
CA LEU A 202 -21.36 -19.86 2.66
C LEU A 202 -21.39 -20.24 4.14
N SER A 203 -20.77 -21.35 4.52
CA SER A 203 -20.59 -21.71 5.93
C SER A 203 -19.49 -20.85 6.57
N THR A 204 -19.66 -20.43 7.82
CA THR A 204 -18.54 -19.90 8.62
C THR A 204 -17.52 -21.00 8.92
N GLY A 205 -16.30 -20.63 9.28
CA GLY A 205 -15.24 -21.58 9.62
C GLY A 205 -14.51 -22.17 8.41
N ASP A 206 -15.24 -22.56 7.37
CA ASP A 206 -14.65 -23.14 6.17
C ASP A 206 -13.88 -22.10 5.33
N ILE A 207 -12.82 -22.58 4.65
CA ILE A 207 -12.09 -21.80 3.67
C ILE A 207 -12.80 -21.98 2.32
N HIS A 208 -13.33 -20.89 1.78
CA HIS A 208 -13.99 -20.86 0.48
C HIS A 208 -13.05 -20.28 -0.56
N GLU A 209 -12.60 -21.12 -1.49
CA GLU A 209 -11.75 -20.69 -2.60
C GLU A 209 -12.59 -20.33 -3.82
N PHE A 210 -12.26 -19.20 -4.43
CA PHE A 210 -12.88 -18.76 -5.66
C PHE A 210 -11.84 -18.37 -6.69
N SER A 211 -12.19 -18.58 -7.95
CA SER A 211 -11.42 -18.12 -9.09
C SER A 211 -12.29 -17.31 -10.04
N PHE A 212 -11.71 -16.33 -10.71
CA PHE A 212 -12.37 -15.56 -11.75
C PHE A 212 -11.43 -15.33 -12.94
N GLN A 213 -12.02 -15.19 -14.10
CA GLN A 213 -11.35 -14.99 -15.38
C GLN A 213 -11.54 -13.52 -15.81
N ALA A 214 -10.45 -12.81 -16.05
CA ALA A 214 -10.48 -11.49 -16.69
C ALA A 214 -11.11 -11.60 -18.09
N LEU A 215 -11.93 -10.62 -18.47
CA LEU A 215 -12.59 -10.56 -19.78
C LEU A 215 -12.17 -9.31 -20.53
N ASP A 216 -12.06 -9.42 -21.85
CA ASP A 216 -11.82 -8.30 -22.74
C ASP A 216 -13.09 -7.49 -23.06
N ASP A 217 -12.95 -6.49 -23.93
CA ASP A 217 -14.03 -5.61 -24.38
C ASP A 217 -15.10 -6.34 -25.22
N SER A 218 -14.77 -7.48 -25.80
CA SER A 218 -15.69 -8.37 -26.50
C SER A 218 -16.35 -9.41 -25.58
N GLY A 219 -16.00 -9.41 -24.28
CA GLY A 219 -16.47 -10.37 -23.29
C GLY A 219 -15.79 -11.74 -23.37
N LYS A 220 -14.66 -11.86 -24.08
CA LYS A 220 -13.89 -13.10 -24.19
C LYS A 220 -12.83 -13.18 -23.08
N PRO A 221 -12.40 -14.41 -22.69
CA PRO A 221 -11.31 -14.58 -21.74
C PRO A 221 -10.04 -13.83 -22.15
N HIS A 222 -9.58 -12.96 -21.26
CA HIS A 222 -8.30 -12.30 -21.38
C HIS A 222 -7.19 -13.26 -20.96
N CYS A 223 -6.08 -13.32 -21.70
CA CYS A 223 -5.06 -14.36 -21.54
C CYS A 223 -3.75 -13.89 -20.92
N LEU A 224 -3.74 -12.68 -20.32
CA LEU A 224 -2.57 -12.13 -19.62
C LEU A 224 -2.90 -11.80 -18.17
N GLY A 225 -1.95 -12.07 -17.28
CA GLY A 225 -1.96 -11.56 -15.92
C GLY A 225 -1.53 -10.08 -15.83
N GLY A 226 -1.26 -9.64 -14.61
CA GLY A 226 -0.74 -8.33 -14.27
C GLY A 226 -1.80 -7.28 -13.96
N ASP A 227 -3.09 -7.57 -14.15
CA ASP A 227 -4.15 -6.72 -13.62
C ASP A 227 -4.09 -6.68 -12.10
N TYR A 228 -4.36 -5.50 -11.54
CA TYR A 228 -4.44 -5.31 -10.11
C TYR A 228 -5.88 -5.09 -9.70
N TYR A 229 -6.38 -6.10 -9.01
CA TYR A 229 -7.69 -6.09 -8.39
C TYR A 229 -7.56 -5.73 -6.90
N GLU A 230 -8.53 -5.01 -6.40
CA GLU A 230 -8.77 -4.89 -4.96
C GLU A 230 -9.98 -5.74 -4.62
N ILE A 231 -9.82 -6.63 -3.65
CA ILE A 231 -10.93 -7.43 -3.10
C ILE A 231 -11.15 -6.99 -1.65
N ASP A 232 -12.39 -6.60 -1.37
CA ASP A 232 -12.87 -6.23 -0.03
C ASP A 232 -13.93 -7.22 0.42
N LEU A 233 -13.74 -7.81 1.60
CA LEU A 233 -14.82 -8.48 2.32
C LEU A 233 -15.19 -7.63 3.53
N SER A 234 -16.31 -6.93 3.44
CA SER A 234 -16.77 -5.99 4.47
C SER A 234 -18.17 -6.34 4.96
N GLY A 235 -18.31 -6.41 6.28
CA GLY A 235 -19.57 -6.52 7.00
C GLY A 235 -19.60 -5.59 8.22
N GLU A 236 -20.69 -5.65 8.99
CA GLU A 236 -20.90 -4.74 10.13
C GLU A 236 -19.84 -4.93 11.24
N ARG A 237 -19.39 -6.16 11.44
CA ARG A 237 -18.47 -6.55 12.53
C ARG A 237 -17.16 -7.16 12.06
N TRP A 238 -16.93 -7.21 10.76
CA TRP A 238 -15.73 -7.82 10.20
C TRP A 238 -15.33 -7.14 8.89
N LYS A 239 -14.04 -6.90 8.73
CA LYS A 239 -13.42 -6.42 7.50
C LYS A 239 -12.11 -7.16 7.26
N SER A 240 -11.89 -7.64 6.05
CA SER A 240 -10.62 -8.28 5.70
C SER A 240 -10.31 -8.04 4.24
N ARG A 241 -9.02 -8.07 3.93
CA ARG A 241 -8.49 -8.12 2.57
C ARG A 241 -8.23 -9.58 2.22
N PRO A 242 -8.97 -10.19 1.29
CA PRO A 242 -8.57 -11.46 0.69
C PRO A 242 -7.36 -11.24 -0.24
N PRO A 243 -6.18 -11.82 0.04
CA PRO A 243 -5.06 -11.73 -0.87
C PRO A 243 -5.38 -12.42 -2.20
N ILE A 244 -4.91 -11.82 -3.29
CA ILE A 244 -5.23 -12.27 -4.65
C ILE A 244 -4.00 -12.95 -5.23
N LYS A 245 -4.21 -14.13 -5.80
CA LYS A 245 -3.20 -14.85 -6.57
C LYS A 245 -3.47 -14.65 -8.05
N ASP A 246 -2.52 -14.00 -8.73
CA ASP A 246 -2.48 -13.93 -10.19
C ASP A 246 -1.85 -15.21 -10.75
N LEU A 247 -2.55 -15.91 -11.64
CA LEU A 247 -2.06 -17.14 -12.26
C LEU A 247 -1.33 -16.89 -13.59
N GLY A 248 -1.20 -15.63 -14.00
CA GLY A 248 -0.42 -15.20 -15.16
C GLY A 248 -1.11 -15.38 -16.52
N ASN A 249 -2.25 -16.07 -16.56
CA ASN A 249 -3.02 -16.39 -17.76
C ASN A 249 -4.36 -15.63 -17.83
N GLY A 250 -4.51 -14.56 -17.06
CA GLY A 250 -5.74 -13.80 -16.90
C GLY A 250 -6.77 -14.43 -15.95
N THR A 251 -6.46 -15.57 -15.34
CA THR A 251 -7.21 -16.11 -14.21
C THR A 251 -6.59 -15.65 -12.88
N TYR A 252 -7.45 -15.38 -11.92
CA TYR A 252 -7.09 -14.95 -10.56
C TYR A 252 -7.83 -15.82 -9.55
N SER A 253 -7.24 -16.06 -8.39
CA SER A 253 -7.92 -16.74 -7.28
C SER A 253 -7.75 -16.01 -5.95
N PHE A 254 -8.69 -16.23 -5.04
CA PHE A 254 -8.65 -15.73 -3.67
C PHE A 254 -9.45 -16.64 -2.75
N GLN A 255 -9.20 -16.51 -1.44
CA GLN A 255 -9.85 -17.33 -0.42
C GLN A 255 -10.59 -16.46 0.59
N LEU A 256 -11.77 -16.91 1.02
CA LEU A 256 -12.58 -16.27 2.04
C LEU A 256 -12.74 -17.19 3.24
N GLN A 257 -12.69 -16.63 4.45
CA GLN A 257 -13.01 -17.34 5.67
C GLN A 257 -13.53 -16.33 6.70
N VAL A 258 -14.69 -16.63 7.29
CA VAL A 258 -15.30 -15.83 8.36
C VAL A 258 -15.53 -16.73 9.57
N HIS A 259 -15.14 -16.28 10.75
CA HIS A 259 -15.31 -17.05 11.98
C HIS A 259 -16.81 -17.18 12.37
N PRO A 260 -17.25 -18.31 12.96
CA PRO A 260 -18.65 -18.53 13.35
C PRO A 260 -19.30 -17.41 14.20
N ASP A 261 -18.53 -16.78 15.07
CA ASP A 261 -19.01 -15.65 15.89
C ASP A 261 -19.35 -14.40 15.09
N PHE A 262 -18.87 -14.31 13.85
CA PHE A 262 -19.10 -13.21 12.93
C PHE A 262 -19.96 -13.61 11.73
N HIS A 263 -20.82 -14.64 11.86
CA HIS A 263 -21.84 -14.91 10.84
C HIS A 263 -22.70 -13.66 10.54
N GLY A 264 -23.26 -13.60 9.33
CA GLY A 264 -24.05 -12.45 8.88
C GLY A 264 -23.89 -12.20 7.39
N THR A 265 -24.37 -11.03 6.95
CA THR A 265 -24.29 -10.61 5.55
C THR A 265 -23.08 -9.73 5.32
N TYR A 266 -22.40 -9.99 4.20
CA TYR A 266 -21.17 -9.36 3.79
C TYR A 266 -21.25 -8.88 2.35
N ASN A 267 -20.57 -7.78 2.08
CA ASN A 267 -20.30 -7.34 0.73
C ASN A 267 -18.91 -7.83 0.33
N LEU A 268 -18.86 -8.70 -0.67
CA LEU A 268 -17.65 -9.03 -1.40
C LEU A 268 -17.57 -8.11 -2.62
N THR A 269 -16.63 -7.16 -2.59
CA THR A 269 -16.45 -6.19 -3.67
C THR A 269 -15.17 -6.50 -4.42
N ILE A 270 -15.24 -6.55 -5.75
CA ILE A 270 -14.09 -6.73 -6.63
C ILE A 270 -13.94 -5.48 -7.50
N ILE A 271 -12.81 -4.81 -7.39
CA ILE A 271 -12.50 -3.55 -8.09
C ILE A 271 -11.29 -3.78 -8.97
N LEU A 272 -11.37 -3.39 -10.24
CA LEU A 272 -10.21 -3.29 -11.11
C LEU A 272 -9.62 -1.89 -10.98
N LEU A 273 -8.42 -1.76 -10.41
CA LEU A 273 -7.76 -0.45 -10.27
C LEU A 273 -6.80 -0.17 -11.42
N TYR A 274 -5.96 -1.15 -11.80
CA TYR A 274 -5.03 -1.03 -12.92
C TYR A 274 -5.03 -2.30 -13.75
N ARG A 275 -4.81 -2.15 -15.06
CA ARG A 275 -4.58 -3.28 -15.95
C ARG A 275 -3.11 -3.65 -15.98
N HIS A 276 -2.77 -4.86 -16.41
CA HIS A 276 -1.47 -5.35 -16.88
C HIS A 276 -0.24 -4.50 -16.46
N TYR A 277 0.11 -4.54 -15.18
CA TYR A 277 1.24 -3.84 -14.54
C TYR A 277 1.28 -2.31 -14.72
N GLU A 278 0.19 -1.68 -15.18
CA GLU A 278 0.15 -0.26 -15.48
C GLU A 278 0.28 0.62 -14.24
N GLY A 279 -0.14 0.13 -13.08
CA GLY A 279 0.05 0.79 -11.79
C GLY A 279 1.53 0.92 -11.39
N LEU A 280 2.41 0.08 -11.95
CA LEU A 280 3.86 0.11 -11.70
C LEU A 280 4.60 1.14 -12.57
N LYS A 281 3.93 1.76 -13.54
CA LYS A 281 4.53 2.81 -14.40
C LYS A 281 4.88 4.05 -13.56
N SER A 282 5.85 4.83 -14.03
CA SER A 282 6.28 6.08 -13.36
C SER A 282 5.15 7.11 -13.21
N SER A 283 4.29 7.21 -14.22
CA SER A 283 3.08 8.07 -14.21
C SER A 283 1.83 7.20 -14.40
N PRO A 284 1.28 6.63 -13.32
CA PRO A 284 0.18 5.68 -13.41
C PRO A 284 -1.18 6.36 -13.55
N VAL A 285 -1.31 7.66 -13.23
CA VAL A 285 -2.59 8.39 -13.15
C VAL A 285 -3.47 8.23 -14.40
N ARG A 286 -2.86 8.23 -15.60
CA ARG A 286 -3.59 8.10 -16.88
C ARG A 286 -4.08 6.68 -17.18
N PHE A 287 -3.65 5.69 -16.40
CA PHE A 287 -3.96 4.26 -16.57
C PHE A 287 -4.93 3.74 -15.50
N VAL A 288 -5.38 4.62 -14.61
CA VAL A 288 -6.32 4.27 -13.56
C VAL A 288 -7.65 3.87 -14.19
N VAL A 289 -8.15 2.69 -13.80
CA VAL A 289 -9.48 2.20 -14.18
C VAL A 289 -10.49 2.54 -13.09
N ASP A 290 -10.14 2.21 -11.84
CA ASP A 290 -10.97 2.39 -10.63
C ASP A 290 -12.44 2.05 -10.86
N ARG A 291 -12.70 0.80 -11.23
CA ARG A 291 -14.04 0.31 -11.57
C ARG A 291 -14.43 -0.88 -10.70
N VAL A 292 -15.54 -0.72 -9.97
CA VAL A 292 -16.21 -1.84 -9.30
C VAL A 292 -16.77 -2.78 -10.37
N LEU A 293 -16.24 -3.99 -10.45
CA LEU A 293 -16.67 -5.00 -11.43
C LEU A 293 -17.78 -5.88 -10.88
N ARG A 294 -17.73 -6.18 -9.59
CA ARG A 294 -18.72 -7.01 -8.88
C ARG A 294 -18.92 -6.54 -7.45
N VAL A 295 -20.16 -6.70 -6.98
CA VAL A 295 -20.55 -6.65 -5.57
C VAL A 295 -21.45 -7.84 -5.33
N PHE A 296 -20.99 -8.81 -4.55
CA PHE A 296 -21.77 -9.98 -4.15
C PHE A 296 -22.22 -9.81 -2.70
N TRP A 297 -23.50 -10.09 -2.47
CA TRP A 297 -24.08 -10.15 -1.14
C TRP A 297 -23.99 -11.58 -0.66
N ILE A 298 -23.03 -11.85 0.22
CA ILE A 298 -22.74 -13.19 0.72
C ILE A 298 -23.24 -13.29 2.14
N LYS A 299 -24.10 -14.27 2.40
CA LYS A 299 -24.56 -14.59 3.75
C LYS A 299 -23.74 -15.75 4.28
N PHE A 300 -22.90 -15.47 5.27
CA PHE A 300 -22.18 -16.49 6.01
C PHE A 300 -23.12 -17.07 7.08
N GLN A 301 -23.52 -18.32 6.91
CA GLN A 301 -24.34 -19.06 7.85
C GLN A 301 -23.47 -19.58 9.00
N LYS A 302 -23.97 -19.44 10.22
CA LYS A 302 -23.30 -19.96 11.40
C LYS A 302 -23.23 -21.48 11.32
N SER A 303 -22.01 -22.01 11.31
CA SER A 303 -21.70 -23.44 11.34
C SER A 303 -21.30 -23.88 12.76
N SER A 304 -21.19 -25.19 12.96
CA SER A 304 -20.60 -25.81 14.16
C SER A 304 -19.08 -25.95 14.08
N ALA A 305 -18.45 -25.41 13.03
CA ALA A 305 -17.01 -25.50 12.82
C ALA A 305 -16.25 -24.86 13.99
N GLN A 306 -15.18 -25.52 14.42
CA GLN A 306 -14.26 -24.99 15.43
C GLN A 306 -12.96 -24.62 14.74
N LEU A 307 -12.65 -23.33 14.72
CA LEU A 307 -11.36 -22.85 14.22
C LEU A 307 -10.30 -22.96 15.30
N GLN A 308 -9.05 -23.15 14.88
CA GLN A 308 -7.91 -23.06 15.79
C GLN A 308 -7.96 -21.73 16.55
N GLU A 309 -7.91 -21.79 17.88
CA GLU A 309 -7.91 -20.57 18.68
C GLU A 309 -6.68 -19.72 18.36
N ILE A 310 -6.90 -18.41 18.20
CA ILE A 310 -5.83 -17.46 17.89
C ILE A 310 -5.08 -17.15 19.18
N SER A 311 -3.86 -17.66 19.32
CA SER A 311 -3.00 -17.30 20.44
C SER A 311 -2.41 -15.89 20.27
N GLN A 312 -2.03 -15.26 21.38
CA GLN A 312 -1.27 -14.02 21.35
C GLN A 312 0.06 -14.22 20.59
N CYS A 313 0.43 -13.25 19.75
CA CYS A 313 1.62 -13.30 18.92
C CYS A 313 2.90 -13.45 19.77
N LYS A 314 3.75 -14.37 19.35
CA LYS A 314 5.11 -14.60 19.85
C LYS A 314 6.12 -14.13 18.82
N LYS A 315 7.41 -14.08 19.20
CA LYS A 315 8.49 -13.69 18.28
C LYS A 315 8.50 -14.49 16.97
N SER A 316 8.19 -15.78 17.03
CA SER A 316 8.16 -16.68 15.88
C SER A 316 7.06 -16.34 14.87
N ASP A 317 6.00 -15.64 15.28
CA ASP A 317 4.88 -15.32 14.40
C ASP A 317 5.24 -14.21 13.40
N PHE A 318 6.15 -13.31 13.80
CA PHE A 318 6.63 -12.20 12.98
C PHE A 318 7.67 -12.62 11.92
N VAL A 319 7.96 -13.91 11.74
CA VAL A 319 8.84 -14.36 10.66
C VAL A 319 8.11 -14.42 9.30
N ARG A 320 6.77 -14.39 9.31
CA ARG A 320 5.93 -14.45 8.11
C ARG A 320 5.99 -13.16 7.32
N ASP A 321 6.26 -13.26 6.03
CA ASP A 321 6.42 -12.12 5.13
C ASP A 321 5.10 -11.45 4.73
N VAL A 322 4.00 -12.22 4.65
CA VAL A 322 2.67 -11.75 4.24
C VAL A 322 1.63 -12.22 5.24
N TRP A 323 0.67 -11.35 5.56
CA TRP A 323 -0.41 -11.66 6.50
C TRP A 323 -1.75 -11.90 5.80
N SER A 324 -2.67 -12.56 6.51
CA SER A 324 -4.08 -12.68 6.13
C SER A 324 -4.92 -12.24 7.32
N GLY A 325 -4.95 -10.93 7.53
CA GLY A 325 -5.54 -10.33 8.69
C GLY A 325 -7.04 -10.06 8.56
N ARG A 326 -7.61 -9.69 9.69
CA ARG A 326 -8.98 -9.20 9.80
C ARG A 326 -9.09 -8.14 10.87
N TRP A 327 -9.96 -7.17 10.60
CA TRP A 327 -10.54 -6.31 11.61
C TRP A 327 -11.85 -6.92 12.09
N THR A 328 -12.02 -7.03 13.40
CA THR A 328 -13.24 -7.48 14.05
C THR A 328 -13.79 -6.38 14.95
N ARG A 329 -15.11 -6.26 15.05
CA ARG A 329 -15.77 -5.23 15.86
C ARG A 329 -16.45 -5.81 17.09
N HIS A 330 -16.00 -5.37 18.25
CA HIS A 330 -16.34 -5.92 19.58
C HIS A 330 -17.25 -5.00 20.39
N ALA A 331 -17.34 -3.74 19.96
CA ALA A 331 -18.20 -2.72 20.55
C ALA A 331 -18.70 -1.79 19.45
N LYS A 332 -19.84 -1.16 19.66
CA LYS A 332 -20.44 -0.27 18.65
C LYS A 332 -21.18 0.87 19.33
N ASN A 333 -20.77 2.09 19.03
CA ASN A 333 -21.45 3.32 19.42
C ASN A 333 -21.38 4.30 18.24
N ASP A 334 -22.27 4.15 17.27
CA ASP A 334 -22.29 5.01 16.08
C ASP A 334 -22.86 6.41 16.36
N SER A 335 -23.55 6.59 17.50
CA SER A 335 -24.00 7.89 18.00
C SER A 335 -22.91 8.70 18.72
N CYS A 336 -21.71 8.13 18.87
CA CYS A 336 -20.59 8.75 19.56
C CYS A 336 -20.17 10.08 18.89
N PRO A 337 -20.22 11.22 19.61
CA PRO A 337 -19.76 12.48 19.06
C PRO A 337 -18.22 12.58 19.07
N ILE A 338 -17.67 13.22 18.06
CA ILE A 338 -16.24 13.58 18.01
C ILE A 338 -15.97 14.72 19.00
N SER A 339 -15.00 14.52 19.89
CA SER A 339 -14.59 15.53 20.86
C SER A 339 -13.90 16.71 20.19
N ASN A 340 -13.77 17.85 20.89
CA ASN A 340 -13.27 19.09 20.29
C ASN A 340 -11.83 19.01 19.80
N ASP A 341 -11.03 18.12 20.39
CA ASP A 341 -9.67 17.75 19.95
C ASP A 341 -9.66 16.71 18.82
N GLY A 342 -10.82 16.41 18.20
CA GLY A 342 -10.92 15.50 17.06
C GLY A 342 -10.86 14.01 17.37
N ARG A 343 -10.94 13.64 18.65
CA ARG A 343 -10.79 12.25 19.12
C ARG A 343 -12.10 11.48 19.16
N TYR A 344 -12.01 10.16 18.97
CA TYR A 344 -13.13 9.23 18.81
C TYR A 344 -13.29 8.36 20.07
N ARG A 345 -13.51 9.01 21.22
CA ARG A 345 -13.61 8.35 22.54
C ARG A 345 -14.98 7.70 22.75
N CYS A 346 -15.28 6.69 21.93
CA CYS A 346 -16.60 6.07 21.86
C CYS A 346 -16.82 4.95 22.88
N GLN A 347 -15.75 4.50 23.52
CA GLN A 347 -15.76 3.53 24.60
C GLN A 347 -14.97 4.05 25.80
N ALA A 348 -15.25 3.51 26.99
CA ALA A 348 -14.46 3.81 28.19
C ALA A 348 -12.99 3.42 27.96
N PRO A 349 -11.98 4.16 28.48
CA PRO A 349 -10.57 3.87 28.21
C PRO A 349 -10.12 2.43 28.55
N GLN A 350 -10.74 1.82 29.56
CA GLN A 350 -10.46 0.45 30.01
C GLN A 350 -11.44 -0.59 29.45
N PHE A 351 -12.23 -0.24 28.42
CA PHE A 351 -13.11 -1.20 27.78
C PHE A 351 -12.28 -2.39 27.30
N PRO A 352 -12.57 -3.62 27.76
CA PRO A 352 -11.70 -4.77 27.53
C PRO A 352 -11.81 -5.28 26.09
N CYS A 353 -10.72 -5.84 25.58
CA CYS A 353 -10.80 -6.68 24.41
C CYS A 353 -11.53 -8.01 24.72
N GLN A 354 -12.21 -8.58 23.72
CA GLN A 354 -12.71 -9.96 23.81
C GLN A 354 -11.66 -10.95 23.29
N HIS A 355 -11.30 -11.89 24.16
CA HIS A 355 -10.52 -13.07 23.79
C HIS A 355 -11.30 -13.92 22.73
N PRO A 356 -10.64 -14.54 21.72
CA PRO A 356 -9.20 -14.61 21.48
C PRO A 356 -8.61 -13.51 20.57
N TRP A 357 -9.40 -12.50 20.20
CA TRP A 357 -9.03 -11.57 19.12
C TRP A 357 -7.96 -10.55 19.50
N CYS A 358 -7.92 -10.18 20.78
CA CYS A 358 -6.85 -9.40 21.40
C CYS A 358 -6.90 -9.54 22.93
N ASP A 359 -5.94 -8.91 23.60
CA ASP A 359 -5.89 -8.72 25.05
C ASP A 359 -5.69 -7.23 25.38
N GLY A 360 -6.07 -6.80 26.58
CA GLY A 360 -5.87 -5.42 27.05
C GLY A 360 -7.01 -4.43 26.77
N PRO A 361 -6.77 -3.12 26.94
CA PRO A 361 -7.82 -2.09 26.94
C PRO A 361 -8.16 -1.61 25.52
N LEU A 362 -9.07 -2.30 24.84
CA LEU A 362 -9.60 -1.91 23.52
C LEU A 362 -10.09 -0.46 23.45
N GLY A 363 -10.61 0.08 24.56
CA GLY A 363 -11.02 1.48 24.65
C GLY A 363 -9.93 2.49 24.33
N SER A 364 -8.65 2.17 24.55
CA SER A 364 -7.53 3.08 24.28
C SER A 364 -7.24 3.28 22.79
N LEU A 365 -7.72 2.39 21.92
CA LEU A 365 -7.57 2.53 20.47
C LEU A 365 -8.47 3.60 19.87
N GLU A 366 -9.56 3.99 20.55
CA GLU A 366 -10.56 4.91 20.00
C GLU A 366 -11.15 4.46 18.65
N SER A 367 -11.17 3.15 18.42
CA SER A 367 -11.53 2.53 17.16
C SER A 367 -13.03 2.26 17.01
N ASN A 368 -13.85 2.74 17.95
CA ASN A 368 -15.26 2.36 18.08
C ASN A 368 -15.46 0.83 18.02
N GLY A 369 -14.58 0.10 18.74
CA GLY A 369 -14.63 -1.34 18.94
C GLY A 369 -13.92 -2.18 17.88
N TRP A 370 -13.32 -1.58 16.85
CA TRP A 370 -12.53 -2.30 15.85
C TRP A 370 -11.15 -2.71 16.38
N VAL A 371 -10.76 -3.95 16.13
CA VAL A 371 -9.40 -4.44 16.44
C VAL A 371 -8.91 -5.39 15.36
N TYR A 372 -7.60 -5.37 15.12
CA TYR A 372 -6.96 -6.20 14.12
C TYR A 372 -6.35 -7.46 14.73
N SER A 373 -6.47 -8.59 14.02
CA SER A 373 -5.81 -9.86 14.32
C SER A 373 -5.42 -10.56 13.01
N THR A 374 -4.46 -11.47 13.08
CA THR A 374 -3.99 -12.28 11.94
C THR A 374 -3.94 -13.75 12.35
N HIS A 375 -2.95 -14.52 11.89
CA HIS A 375 -2.62 -15.85 12.40
C HIS A 375 -2.34 -15.89 13.92
N CYS A 376 -2.17 -14.74 14.56
CA CYS A 376 -2.08 -14.53 16.00
C CYS A 376 -2.81 -13.23 16.41
N SER A 377 -3.05 -13.04 17.71
CA SER A 377 -3.72 -11.87 18.27
C SER A 377 -2.73 -10.93 18.94
N PHE A 378 -3.07 -9.64 18.99
CA PHE A 378 -2.17 -8.62 19.52
C PHE A 378 -2.66 -8.12 20.88
N LYS A 379 -1.73 -7.96 21.81
CA LYS A 379 -2.00 -7.27 23.07
C LYS A 379 -2.05 -5.76 22.85
N LEU A 380 -3.04 -5.12 23.45
CA LEU A 380 -3.13 -3.69 23.60
C LEU A 380 -2.44 -3.32 24.92
N PHE A 381 -1.34 -2.60 24.83
CA PHE A 381 -0.51 -2.26 25.98
C PHE A 381 -1.12 -1.09 26.74
N ASN A 382 -1.27 -1.23 28.05
CA ASN A 382 -1.48 -0.06 28.88
C ASN A 382 -0.15 0.72 29.08
N LYS A 383 -0.26 1.94 29.62
CA LYS A 383 0.90 2.83 29.80
C LYS A 383 2.02 2.20 30.64
N GLU A 384 1.67 1.52 31.72
CA GLU A 384 2.66 0.92 32.62
C GLU A 384 3.41 -0.22 31.94
N GLU A 385 2.68 -1.11 31.26
CA GLU A 385 3.27 -2.24 30.51
C GLU A 385 4.18 -1.75 29.38
N ALA A 386 3.77 -0.71 28.65
CA ALA A 386 4.58 -0.13 27.58
C ALA A 386 5.89 0.46 28.12
N TRP A 387 5.83 1.24 29.22
CA TRP A 387 7.05 1.77 29.85
C TRP A 387 7.96 0.66 30.38
N ASN A 388 7.39 -0.36 31.02
CA ASN A 388 8.16 -1.50 31.54
C ASN A 388 8.88 -2.25 30.41
N CYS A 389 8.24 -2.43 29.26
CA CYS A 389 8.86 -3.08 28.11
C CYS A 389 9.97 -2.24 27.46
N LEU A 390 9.70 -0.95 27.23
CA LEU A 390 10.58 -0.09 26.43
C LEU A 390 11.75 0.51 27.23
N SER A 391 11.70 0.43 28.55
CA SER A 391 12.76 0.95 29.42
C SER A 391 14.13 0.38 29.07
N ASN A 392 15.12 1.26 29.04
CA ASN A 392 16.53 1.01 28.73
C ASN A 392 16.78 0.44 27.32
N ARG A 393 15.86 0.70 26.38
CA ARG A 393 16.04 0.34 24.98
C ARG A 393 16.37 1.55 24.11
N TRP A 394 17.13 1.30 23.05
CA TRP A 394 17.36 2.20 21.95
C TRP A 394 16.72 1.65 20.67
N ILE A 395 15.69 2.34 20.19
CA ILE A 395 14.93 1.99 19.00
C ILE A 395 15.29 2.96 17.87
N PHE A 396 15.86 2.43 16.80
CA PHE A 396 16.25 3.18 15.62
C PHE A 396 15.25 2.97 14.49
N TRP A 397 14.72 4.05 13.94
CA TRP A 397 13.77 4.03 12.84
C TRP A 397 14.43 4.62 11.59
N TRP A 398 14.35 3.88 10.48
CA TRP A 398 14.74 4.35 9.16
C TRP A 398 13.56 4.20 8.20
N GLY A 399 12.92 5.31 7.84
CA GLY A 399 11.66 5.21 7.10
C GLY A 399 11.04 6.53 6.70
N ASP A 400 9.84 6.44 6.14
CA ASP A 400 9.10 7.58 5.62
C ASP A 400 8.37 8.38 6.71
N SER A 401 7.52 9.30 6.29
CA SER A 401 6.82 10.20 7.21
C SER A 401 5.73 9.51 8.05
N ASN A 402 5.29 8.29 7.70
CA ASN A 402 4.42 7.51 8.58
C ASN A 402 5.16 7.09 9.86
N HIS A 403 6.48 6.91 9.83
CA HIS A 403 7.24 6.64 11.06
C HIS A 403 7.15 7.80 12.05
N CYS A 404 7.23 9.04 11.56
CA CYS A 404 7.08 10.23 12.41
C CYS A 404 5.71 10.24 13.10
N ASP A 405 4.64 9.95 12.33
CA ASP A 405 3.27 9.90 12.85
C ASP A 405 3.09 8.76 13.87
N THR A 406 3.58 7.56 13.57
CA THR A 406 3.51 6.39 14.47
C THR A 406 4.29 6.64 15.76
N ILE A 407 5.50 7.20 15.71
CA ILE A 407 6.28 7.54 16.91
C ILE A 407 5.51 8.54 17.76
N ARG A 408 4.98 9.61 17.15
CA ARG A 408 4.16 10.60 17.87
C ARG A 408 2.96 9.93 18.54
N ASN A 409 2.31 8.99 17.86
CA ASN A 409 1.17 8.26 18.38
C ASN A 409 1.52 7.34 19.55
N ILE A 410 2.62 6.59 19.47
CA ILE A 410 3.12 5.77 20.58
C ILE A 410 3.44 6.66 21.79
N LEU A 411 4.12 7.79 21.58
CA LEU A 411 4.46 8.72 22.66
C LEU A 411 3.21 9.27 23.35
N ASN A 412 2.22 9.73 22.57
CA ASN A 412 1.05 10.41 23.14
C ASN A 412 0.01 9.44 23.70
N PHE A 413 -0.32 8.38 22.96
CA PHE A 413 -1.48 7.54 23.29
C PHE A 413 -1.11 6.29 24.08
N VAL A 414 0.10 5.75 23.91
CA VAL A 414 0.54 4.55 24.62
C VAL A 414 1.39 4.92 25.84
N LEU A 415 2.40 5.78 25.68
CA LEU A 415 3.26 6.22 26.77
C LEU A 415 2.69 7.40 27.57
N GLY A 416 1.63 8.03 27.06
CA GLY A 416 0.90 9.11 27.73
C GLY A 416 1.75 10.36 27.95
N LEU A 417 2.48 10.79 26.93
CA LEU A 417 3.23 12.05 26.85
C LEU A 417 2.46 13.07 26.00
N ASP A 418 3.03 14.26 25.82
CA ASP A 418 2.42 15.33 25.02
C ASP A 418 3.43 15.88 24.00
N PHE A 419 3.51 15.19 22.86
CA PHE A 419 4.29 15.60 21.70
C PHE A 419 3.37 16.15 20.61
N VAL A 420 3.62 17.40 20.21
CA VAL A 420 2.88 18.02 19.09
C VAL A 420 3.29 17.39 17.76
N THR A 421 4.59 17.24 17.51
CA THR A 421 5.14 16.62 16.29
C THR A 421 6.42 15.87 16.59
N VAL A 422 6.73 14.88 15.76
CA VAL A 422 8.05 14.24 15.68
C VAL A 422 8.69 14.67 14.36
N PRO A 423 9.84 15.38 14.38
CA PRO A 423 10.52 15.82 13.18
C PRO A 423 11.10 14.65 12.38
N ARG A 424 11.44 14.93 11.11
CA ARG A 424 12.01 13.97 10.16
C ARG A 424 13.41 13.48 10.53
N ARG A 425 14.15 14.26 11.33
CA ARG A 425 15.32 13.80 12.08
C ARG A 425 15.05 14.01 13.56
N PHE A 426 15.07 12.92 14.29
CA PHE A 426 14.74 12.91 15.71
C PHE A 426 15.70 11.95 16.41
N ASP A 427 16.31 12.37 17.51
CA ASP A 427 17.11 11.51 18.37
C ASP A 427 17.01 12.02 19.80
N MET A 428 16.27 11.30 20.65
CA MET A 428 15.98 11.76 22.00
C MET A 428 15.91 10.60 22.99
N ASN A 429 16.44 10.83 24.19
CA ASN A 429 16.13 10.06 25.38
C ASN A 429 14.82 10.57 25.98
N ILE A 430 13.85 9.69 26.10
CA ILE A 430 12.49 9.99 26.55
C ILE A 430 12.29 9.32 27.90
N THR A 431 12.09 10.14 28.92
CA THR A 431 11.98 9.71 30.32
C THR A 431 10.53 9.63 30.75
N ASN A 432 10.15 8.57 31.48
CA ASN A 432 8.82 8.48 32.06
C ASN A 432 8.63 9.55 33.15
N PRO A 433 7.66 10.48 33.03
CA PRO A 433 7.44 11.54 34.01
C PRO A 433 6.99 11.03 35.37
N ARG A 434 6.48 9.79 35.46
CA ARG A 434 6.08 9.14 36.71
C ARG A 434 7.17 8.27 37.33
N ASN A 435 8.19 7.88 36.56
CA ASN A 435 9.29 7.06 37.02
C ASN A 435 10.58 7.41 36.25
N PRO A 436 11.41 8.33 36.77
CA PRO A 436 12.61 8.79 36.08
C PRO A 436 13.67 7.72 35.77
N SER A 437 13.57 6.53 36.40
CA SER A 437 14.44 5.39 36.08
C SER A 437 14.11 4.72 34.74
N GLN A 438 12.91 4.98 34.19
CA GLN A 438 12.50 4.44 32.90
C GLN A 438 12.79 5.45 31.80
N VAL A 439 13.72 5.08 30.93
CA VAL A 439 14.15 5.89 29.79
C VAL A 439 14.16 5.02 28.54
N VAL A 440 13.61 5.51 27.43
CA VAL A 440 13.75 4.90 26.10
C VAL A 440 14.43 5.90 25.17
N ARG A 441 15.43 5.46 24.41
CA ARG A 441 16.02 6.28 23.34
C ARG A 441 15.31 5.96 22.03
N ILE A 442 14.79 6.98 21.36
CA ILE A 442 14.21 6.84 20.03
C ILE A 442 14.99 7.70 19.07
N THR A 443 15.52 7.06 18.02
CA THR A 443 16.12 7.74 16.87
C THR A 443 15.23 7.48 15.66
N SER A 444 14.93 8.51 14.87
CA SER A 444 14.19 8.40 13.62
C SER A 444 14.88 9.22 12.54
N ILE A 445 15.31 8.54 11.48
CA ILE A 445 15.96 9.13 10.31
C ILE A 445 15.06 8.93 9.10
N PHE A 446 14.52 10.04 8.59
CA PHE A 446 13.69 10.04 7.41
C PHE A 446 14.45 9.54 6.17
N ASN A 447 13.90 8.52 5.50
CA ASN A 447 14.46 7.94 4.28
C ASN A 447 13.80 8.46 3.00
N GLY A 448 12.72 9.23 3.10
CA GLY A 448 12.05 9.74 1.92
C GLY A 448 12.93 10.66 1.07
N HIS A 449 13.99 11.22 1.65
CA HIS A 449 15.06 11.94 0.97
C HIS A 449 16.28 12.11 1.91
N TRP A 450 17.51 12.19 1.37
CA TRP A 450 18.72 12.39 2.18
C TRP A 450 18.71 13.74 2.93
N ASN A 451 18.19 14.77 2.26
CA ASN A 451 17.82 16.07 2.84
C ASN A 451 16.41 16.01 3.44
N GLU A 452 16.28 16.22 4.75
CA GLU A 452 15.04 16.03 5.51
C GLU A 452 13.88 16.95 5.06
N ILE A 453 14.18 18.11 4.48
CA ILE A 453 13.14 19.04 3.99
C ILE A 453 12.58 18.66 2.61
N SER A 454 13.15 17.65 1.94
CA SER A 454 12.76 17.20 0.61
C SER A 454 12.07 15.83 0.64
N ASN A 455 11.63 15.32 -0.52
CA ASN A 455 10.87 14.07 -0.63
C ASN A 455 11.23 13.32 -1.93
N TYR A 456 10.65 12.13 -2.10
CA TYR A 456 10.65 11.36 -3.35
C TYR A 456 12.00 10.81 -3.78
N GLN A 457 12.75 10.24 -2.85
CA GLN A 457 13.88 9.38 -3.15
C GLN A 457 13.77 7.99 -2.52
N GLY A 458 13.19 7.89 -1.32
CA GLY A 458 13.04 6.59 -0.64
C GLY A 458 14.40 5.89 -0.50
N LEU A 459 14.53 4.69 -1.05
CA LEU A 459 15.78 3.92 -1.06
C LEU A 459 16.94 4.67 -1.73
N ASN A 460 16.65 5.52 -2.72
CA ASN A 460 17.68 6.33 -3.37
C ASN A 460 18.29 7.39 -2.44
N SER A 461 17.73 7.66 -1.26
CA SER A 461 18.40 8.50 -0.26
C SER A 461 19.83 8.01 0.05
N LEU A 462 20.07 6.70 -0.05
CA LEU A 462 21.38 6.05 0.12
C LEU A 462 22.37 6.31 -1.02
N SER A 463 21.97 6.97 -2.11
CA SER A 463 22.91 7.41 -3.15
C SER A 463 23.78 8.57 -2.66
N ASN A 464 23.35 9.28 -1.61
CA ASN A 464 24.09 10.37 -1.02
C ASN A 464 25.12 9.84 0.00
N ALA A 465 26.40 10.16 -0.21
CA ALA A 465 27.48 9.70 0.67
C ALA A 465 27.32 10.22 2.10
N GLY A 466 27.03 11.52 2.29
CA GLY A 466 26.87 12.09 3.63
C GLY A 466 25.71 11.48 4.42
N TYR A 467 24.63 11.09 3.74
CA TYR A 467 23.52 10.38 4.36
C TYR A 467 23.89 8.95 4.79
N ARG A 468 24.69 8.24 3.97
CA ARG A 468 25.25 6.93 4.38
C ARG A 468 26.17 7.07 5.58
N GLU A 469 27.03 8.08 5.61
CA GLU A 469 27.92 8.32 6.76
C GLU A 469 27.14 8.68 8.03
N LEU A 470 26.06 9.47 7.90
CA LEU A 470 25.15 9.74 9.02
C LEU A 470 24.59 8.44 9.61
N LEU A 471 24.07 7.55 8.76
CA LEU A 471 23.52 6.27 9.19
C LEU A 471 24.60 5.40 9.84
N LYS A 472 25.77 5.24 9.18
CA LYS A 472 26.92 4.49 9.72
C LYS A 472 27.38 5.02 11.07
N GLY A 473 27.29 6.33 11.31
CA GLY A 473 27.67 6.97 12.57
C GLY A 473 26.86 6.48 13.78
N TYR A 474 25.60 6.08 13.60
CA TYR A 474 24.79 5.52 14.69
C TYR A 474 25.16 4.08 15.06
N PHE A 475 25.73 3.33 14.11
CA PHE A 475 26.16 1.94 14.29
C PHE A 475 27.68 1.80 14.50
N SER A 476 28.40 2.92 14.61
CA SER A 476 29.84 2.94 14.87
C SER A 476 30.20 3.33 16.30
N GLN A 477 29.18 3.57 17.15
CA GLN A 477 29.35 3.94 18.56
C GLN A 477 29.64 2.73 19.45
N GLU A 478 30.08 2.99 20.68
CA GLU A 478 30.30 1.95 21.71
C GLU A 478 29.02 1.21 22.11
N VAL A 479 27.88 1.89 21.98
CA VAL A 479 26.55 1.33 22.13
C VAL A 479 25.87 1.46 20.78
N VAL A 480 25.09 0.46 20.40
CA VAL A 480 24.32 0.44 19.14
C VAL A 480 22.84 0.24 19.45
N PRO A 481 21.92 0.55 18.51
CA PRO A 481 20.50 0.33 18.74
C PRO A 481 20.18 -1.14 19.07
N ASP A 482 19.21 -1.37 19.94
CA ASP A 482 18.68 -2.72 20.21
C ASP A 482 17.79 -3.21 19.07
N THR A 483 17.12 -2.26 18.38
CA THR A 483 16.19 -2.57 17.30
C THR A 483 16.30 -1.55 16.18
N LEU A 484 16.27 -2.04 14.95
CA LEU A 484 16.16 -1.26 13.72
C LEU A 484 14.79 -1.53 13.07
N ILE A 485 13.94 -0.50 12.97
CA ILE A 485 12.65 -0.56 12.30
C ILE A 485 12.73 0.16 10.95
N MET A 486 12.40 -0.55 9.88
CA MET A 486 12.59 -0.08 8.52
C MET A 486 11.28 -0.09 7.74
N ASN A 487 11.05 0.92 6.90
CA ASN A 487 10.05 0.84 5.84
C ASN A 487 10.52 1.57 4.58
N SER A 488 9.91 1.27 3.43
CA SER A 488 10.12 1.98 2.17
C SER A 488 8.94 1.71 1.22
N GLY A 489 8.70 2.59 0.25
CA GLY A 489 7.62 2.42 -0.73
C GLY A 489 7.04 3.74 -1.24
N LEU A 490 6.46 4.58 -0.38
CA LEU A 490 5.72 5.78 -0.80
C LEU A 490 6.57 6.73 -1.66
N HIS A 491 7.78 7.04 -1.20
CA HIS A 491 8.69 7.92 -1.92
C HIS A 491 9.33 7.25 -3.13
N ASP A 492 9.54 5.93 -3.04
CA ASP A 492 10.05 5.09 -4.12
C ASP A 492 9.08 5.03 -5.30
N GLY A 493 7.77 5.04 -5.03
CA GLY A 493 6.75 5.01 -6.06
C GLY A 493 6.82 6.21 -7.03
N ILE A 494 7.35 7.34 -6.56
CA ILE A 494 7.55 8.56 -7.34
C ILE A 494 8.95 8.61 -7.97
N TYR A 495 9.98 8.20 -7.23
CA TYR A 495 11.37 8.34 -7.68
C TYR A 495 11.71 7.42 -8.86
N TRP A 496 11.39 6.13 -8.73
CA TRP A 496 11.91 5.13 -9.65
C TRP A 496 11.12 5.11 -10.96
N PRO A 497 11.79 5.19 -12.12
CA PRO A 497 11.10 5.32 -13.41
C PRO A 497 10.38 4.03 -13.85
N ASN A 498 10.78 2.88 -13.32
CA ASN A 498 10.18 1.58 -13.57
C ASN A 498 10.68 0.54 -12.56
N LEU A 499 10.03 -0.63 -12.58
CA LEU A 499 10.34 -1.78 -11.73
C LEU A 499 11.81 -2.21 -11.79
N ARG A 500 12.42 -2.25 -12.99
CA ARG A 500 13.83 -2.65 -13.17
C ARG A 500 14.77 -1.81 -12.30
N HIS A 501 14.57 -0.49 -12.28
CA HIS A 501 15.42 0.41 -11.51
C HIS A 501 15.11 0.32 -10.02
N PHE A 502 13.85 0.15 -9.65
CA PHE A 502 13.46 -0.08 -8.25
C PHE A 502 14.11 -1.34 -7.67
N ILE A 503 14.08 -2.47 -8.38
CA ILE A 503 14.73 -3.72 -7.94
C ILE A 503 16.23 -3.50 -7.68
N LYS A 504 16.93 -2.75 -8.54
CA LYS A 504 18.34 -2.39 -8.32
C LYS A 504 18.52 -1.49 -7.09
N GLY A 505 17.61 -0.55 -6.86
CA GLY A 505 17.61 0.29 -5.67
C GLY A 505 17.40 -0.49 -4.38
N ALA A 506 16.48 -1.45 -4.38
CA ALA A 506 16.22 -2.36 -3.28
C ALA A 506 17.41 -3.28 -2.99
N ASP A 507 18.05 -3.80 -4.05
CA ASP A 507 19.26 -4.62 -3.93
C ASP A 507 20.41 -3.81 -3.30
N TYR A 508 20.66 -2.59 -3.79
CA TYR A 508 21.67 -1.69 -3.24
C TYR A 508 21.39 -1.30 -1.77
N ALA A 509 20.13 -1.03 -1.43
CA ALA A 509 19.74 -0.72 -0.06
C ALA A 509 19.94 -1.93 0.87
N ALA A 510 19.58 -3.13 0.43
CA ALA A 510 19.80 -4.36 1.20
C ALA A 510 21.30 -4.62 1.43
N ALA A 511 22.12 -4.45 0.39
CA ALA A 511 23.58 -4.57 0.51
C ALA A 511 24.18 -3.57 1.50
N PHE A 512 23.74 -2.31 1.48
CA PHE A 512 24.19 -1.28 2.42
C PHE A 512 23.87 -1.64 3.88
N TRP A 513 22.65 -2.09 4.15
CA TRP A 513 22.27 -2.49 5.51
C TRP A 513 22.98 -3.76 5.96
N SER A 514 23.18 -4.71 5.04
CA SER A 514 24.00 -5.90 5.29
C SER A 514 25.43 -5.54 5.69
N GLU A 515 26.08 -4.60 4.98
CA GLU A 515 27.42 -4.10 5.32
C GLU A 515 27.48 -3.59 6.76
N ILE A 516 26.53 -2.74 7.18
CA ILE A 516 26.47 -2.22 8.55
C ILE A 516 26.35 -3.36 9.58
N LEU A 517 25.47 -4.33 9.31
CA LEU A 517 25.18 -5.43 10.22
C LEU A 517 26.34 -6.43 10.33
N GLU A 518 27.03 -6.72 9.22
CA GLU A 518 28.23 -7.54 9.20
C GLU A 518 29.40 -6.86 9.93
N ASP A 519 29.51 -5.53 9.83
CA ASP A 519 30.52 -4.77 10.58
C ASP A 519 30.33 -4.89 12.09
N LEU A 520 29.09 -4.86 12.57
CA LEU A 520 28.78 -5.11 13.97
C LEU A 520 29.16 -6.53 14.38
N ARG A 521 28.80 -7.52 13.56
CA ARG A 521 29.14 -8.93 13.81
C ARG A 521 30.65 -9.15 13.88
N ARG A 522 31.42 -8.55 12.97
CA ARG A 522 32.89 -8.63 12.97
C ARG A 522 33.52 -7.98 14.19
N LYS A 523 32.91 -6.91 14.72
CA LYS A 523 33.36 -6.23 15.94
C LYS A 523 32.91 -6.94 17.23
N GLY A 524 32.12 -8.02 17.14
CA GLY A 524 31.54 -8.70 18.30
C GLY A 524 30.51 -7.84 19.05
N MET A 525 29.92 -6.87 18.37
CA MET A 525 28.91 -5.97 18.94
C MET A 525 27.54 -6.67 18.98
N PRO A 526 26.64 -6.26 19.90
CA PRO A 526 25.25 -6.71 19.88
C PRO A 526 24.62 -6.46 18.51
N PHE A 527 23.88 -7.46 18.01
CA PHE A 527 23.20 -7.38 16.73
C PHE A 527 21.77 -6.83 16.93
N PRO A 528 21.41 -5.70 16.30
CA PRO A 528 20.05 -5.16 16.43
C PRO A 528 19.03 -6.13 15.85
N GLU A 529 17.88 -6.24 16.50
CA GLU A 529 16.73 -6.89 15.88
C GLU A 529 16.23 -6.02 14.72
N VAL A 530 16.15 -6.58 13.51
CA VAL A 530 15.70 -5.81 12.33
C VAL A 530 14.26 -6.17 11.98
N ILE A 531 13.38 -5.19 12.10
CA ILE A 531 11.95 -5.30 11.81
C ILE A 531 11.67 -4.54 10.52
N TYR A 532 11.24 -5.25 9.48
CA TYR A 532 10.68 -4.62 8.30
C TYR A 532 9.18 -4.42 8.45
N ARG A 533 8.78 -3.16 8.50
CA ARG A 533 7.40 -2.72 8.54
C ARG A 533 7.01 -2.41 7.09
N THR A 534 6.11 -3.17 6.47
CA THR A 534 5.66 -2.86 5.10
C THR A 534 5.05 -1.46 5.05
N THR A 535 5.14 -0.76 3.91
CA THR A 535 4.47 0.54 3.78
C THR A 535 2.95 0.38 3.78
N VAL A 536 2.24 1.47 4.08
CA VAL A 536 0.77 1.48 4.17
C VAL A 536 0.11 1.38 2.80
N THR A 537 -1.12 0.86 2.74
CA THR A 537 -1.96 0.96 1.54
C THR A 537 -2.45 2.40 1.39
N THR A 538 -2.07 3.07 0.31
CA THR A 538 -2.49 4.44 0.06
C THR A 538 -3.97 4.54 -0.25
N GLY A 539 -4.64 5.59 0.25
CA GLY A 539 -6.09 5.66 0.31
C GLY A 539 -6.75 6.82 -0.43
N GLY A 540 -8.05 6.72 -0.66
CA GLY A 540 -8.86 7.71 -1.36
C GLY A 540 -8.22 8.18 -2.66
N TYR A 541 -8.01 9.49 -2.82
CA TYR A 541 -7.43 10.06 -4.04
C TYR A 541 -6.03 9.51 -4.38
N ALA A 542 -5.25 9.10 -3.37
CA ALA A 542 -3.88 8.60 -3.54
C ALA A 542 -3.84 7.24 -4.27
N ARG A 543 -4.97 6.52 -4.34
CA ARG A 543 -5.11 5.26 -5.09
C ARG A 543 -4.75 5.41 -6.57
N SER A 544 -4.84 6.62 -7.12
CA SER A 544 -4.52 6.93 -8.51
C SER A 544 -3.06 7.36 -8.74
N MET A 545 -2.32 7.68 -7.68
CA MET A 545 -1.07 8.43 -7.75
C MET A 545 0.16 7.53 -7.94
N GLY A 546 1.35 8.12 -8.01
CA GLY A 546 2.60 7.39 -8.21
C GLY A 546 2.94 6.38 -7.11
N PHE A 547 2.30 6.46 -5.95
CA PHE A 547 2.40 5.53 -4.82
C PHE A 547 1.09 4.76 -4.57
N ASN A 548 0.37 4.43 -5.64
CA ASN A 548 -0.88 3.67 -5.57
C ASN A 548 -0.72 2.29 -4.90
N PRO A 549 -1.83 1.65 -4.44
CA PRO A 549 -1.82 0.35 -3.79
C PRO A 549 -1.05 -0.73 -4.56
N TYR A 550 -1.23 -0.83 -5.88
CA TYR A 550 -0.53 -1.83 -6.69
C TYR A 550 0.99 -1.69 -6.57
N LYS A 551 1.48 -0.46 -6.74
CA LYS A 551 2.91 -0.21 -6.63
C LYS A 551 3.42 -0.43 -5.21
N MET A 552 2.67 -0.04 -4.18
CA MET A 552 3.08 -0.24 -2.78
C MET A 552 3.16 -1.72 -2.42
N GLU A 553 2.17 -2.52 -2.83
CA GLU A 553 2.21 -3.97 -2.63
C GLU A 553 3.42 -4.60 -3.33
N ALA A 554 3.60 -4.30 -4.62
CA ALA A 554 4.71 -4.83 -5.40
C ALA A 554 6.07 -4.42 -4.83
N TYR A 555 6.18 -3.17 -4.38
CA TYR A 555 7.43 -2.65 -3.85
C TYR A 555 7.76 -3.21 -2.47
N ASN A 556 6.75 -3.44 -1.62
CA ASN A 556 6.91 -4.15 -0.37
C ASN A 556 7.48 -5.56 -0.60
N GLY A 557 6.94 -6.31 -1.55
CA GLY A 557 7.42 -7.66 -1.88
C GLY A 557 8.87 -7.67 -2.38
N VAL A 558 9.24 -6.73 -3.27
CA VAL A 558 10.62 -6.60 -3.76
C VAL A 558 11.60 -6.26 -2.64
N VAL A 559 11.26 -5.31 -1.76
CA VAL A 559 12.16 -4.93 -0.66
C VAL A 559 12.34 -6.09 0.32
N LEU A 560 11.26 -6.79 0.68
CA LEU A 560 11.33 -7.99 1.51
C LEU A 560 12.23 -9.06 0.88
N ASP A 561 12.03 -9.38 -0.40
CA ASP A 561 12.83 -10.36 -1.14
C ASP A 561 14.33 -10.02 -1.09
N LYS A 562 14.70 -8.74 -1.30
CA LYS A 562 16.10 -8.29 -1.21
C LYS A 562 16.65 -8.32 0.20
N LEU A 563 15.91 -7.83 1.18
CA LEU A 563 16.38 -7.86 2.57
C LEU A 563 16.56 -9.29 3.10
N ARG A 564 15.72 -10.25 2.67
CA ARG A 564 15.91 -11.68 2.98
C ARG A 564 17.14 -12.26 2.29
N GLN A 565 17.36 -11.97 1.00
CA GLN A 565 18.54 -12.43 0.25
C GLN A 565 19.86 -12.02 0.93
N TYR A 566 19.91 -10.83 1.54
CA TYR A 566 21.08 -10.33 2.25
C TYR A 566 21.08 -10.65 3.76
N ASN A 567 20.14 -11.46 4.25
CA ASN A 567 19.98 -11.81 5.67
C ASN A 567 19.89 -10.59 6.60
N VAL A 568 19.29 -9.50 6.13
CA VAL A 568 19.17 -8.24 6.88
C VAL A 568 18.03 -8.30 7.88
N ILE A 569 16.86 -8.80 7.48
CA ILE A 569 15.64 -8.72 8.29
C ILE A 569 15.42 -9.95 9.15
N SER A 570 15.01 -9.71 10.40
CA SER A 570 14.62 -10.74 11.36
C SER A 570 13.12 -10.96 11.37
N ARG A 571 12.35 -9.87 11.28
CA ARG A 571 10.89 -9.87 11.48
C ARG A 571 10.17 -8.95 10.52
N VAL A 572 8.89 -9.23 10.30
CA VAL A 572 8.01 -8.48 9.40
C VAL A 572 6.71 -8.10 10.12
N ILE A 573 6.27 -6.86 9.90
CA ILE A 573 4.95 -6.36 10.25
C ILE A 573 4.26 -5.94 8.96
N ASP A 574 3.17 -6.62 8.60
CA ASP A 574 2.44 -6.35 7.37
C ASP A 574 1.36 -5.27 7.56
N ASN A 575 1.78 -4.01 7.53
CA ASN A 575 0.84 -2.90 7.60
C ASN A 575 -0.01 -2.76 6.36
N PHE A 576 0.50 -3.17 5.20
CA PHE A 576 -0.24 -3.06 3.97
C PHE A 576 -1.56 -3.80 4.14
N ASP A 577 -1.51 -5.07 4.58
CA ASP A 577 -2.71 -5.84 4.91
C ASP A 577 -3.60 -5.14 5.97
N MET A 578 -3.02 -4.66 7.07
CA MET A 578 -3.79 -4.03 8.15
C MET A 578 -4.48 -2.73 7.72
N THR A 579 -3.85 -1.93 6.85
CA THR A 579 -4.39 -0.63 6.39
C THR A 579 -5.34 -0.79 5.21
N PHE A 580 -5.23 -1.87 4.43
CA PHE A 580 -6.01 -2.10 3.23
C PHE A 580 -7.53 -2.00 3.44
N PRO A 581 -8.18 -2.60 4.45
CA PRO A 581 -9.65 -2.50 4.56
C PRO A 581 -10.19 -1.08 4.85
N TRP A 582 -9.29 -0.10 5.05
CA TRP A 582 -9.57 1.29 5.39
C TRP A 582 -9.09 2.28 4.32
N HIS A 583 -8.58 1.79 3.19
CA HIS A 583 -7.94 2.64 2.17
C HIS A 583 -8.91 3.22 1.13
N TYR A 584 -10.12 2.69 0.98
CA TYR A 584 -11.02 3.08 -0.11
C TYR A 584 -11.45 4.56 -0.09
N ASP A 585 -11.46 5.19 1.08
CA ASP A 585 -11.81 6.59 1.28
C ASP A 585 -10.74 7.32 2.12
N ASN A 586 -11.03 8.55 2.53
CA ASN A 586 -10.13 9.36 3.36
C ASN A 586 -10.63 9.53 4.80
N ARG A 587 -11.44 8.60 5.32
CA ARG A 587 -11.93 8.66 6.71
C ARG A 587 -10.88 8.25 7.73
N ALA A 588 -10.05 7.26 7.39
CA ALA A 588 -8.98 6.75 8.26
C ALA A 588 -7.57 7.15 7.82
N ASN A 589 -7.46 7.93 6.73
CA ASN A 589 -6.18 8.36 6.17
C ASN A 589 -6.31 9.67 5.39
N ASP A 590 -5.20 10.40 5.23
CA ASP A 590 -5.12 11.60 4.37
C ASP A 590 -4.76 11.33 2.92
N GLY A 591 -4.75 10.05 2.54
CA GLY A 591 -4.28 9.48 1.30
C GLY A 591 -2.96 8.74 1.45
N VAL A 592 -2.04 9.23 2.28
CA VAL A 592 -0.70 8.66 2.44
C VAL A 592 -0.28 8.47 3.91
N HIS A 593 -0.99 9.09 4.84
CA HIS A 593 -0.77 8.98 6.28
C HIS A 593 -2.01 8.49 7.01
N TYR A 594 -1.83 7.52 7.90
CA TYR A 594 -2.87 6.98 8.82
C TYR A 594 -2.71 7.47 10.27
N GLY A 595 -1.61 8.16 10.60
CA GLY A 595 -1.26 8.54 11.97
C GLY A 595 -1.30 10.05 12.25
N ARG A 596 -1.85 10.87 11.34
CA ARG A 596 -2.03 12.31 11.55
C ARG A 596 -2.76 12.58 12.87
N ALA A 597 -2.34 13.68 13.52
CA ALA A 597 -2.95 14.10 14.78
C ALA A 597 -4.48 14.24 14.61
N PRO A 598 -5.27 13.78 15.59
CA PRO A 598 -6.71 13.94 15.56
C PRO A 598 -7.07 15.42 15.50
N LEU A 599 -8.06 15.76 14.67
CA LEU A 599 -8.53 17.13 14.50
C LEU A 599 -10.00 17.12 14.09
N LYS A 600 -10.82 17.94 14.77
CA LYS A 600 -12.24 18.12 14.45
C LYS A 600 -12.40 19.08 13.27
N MET A 601 -12.01 18.62 12.09
CA MET A 601 -12.14 19.38 10.84
C MET A 601 -12.72 18.51 9.73
N LYS A 602 -13.36 19.15 8.73
CA LYS A 602 -13.81 18.45 7.52
C LYS A 602 -12.60 18.03 6.68
N TRP A 603 -12.65 16.80 6.20
CA TRP A 603 -11.63 16.22 5.33
C TRP A 603 -11.99 16.34 3.85
N ARG A 604 -11.15 15.77 2.98
CA ARG A 604 -11.31 15.86 1.51
C ARG A 604 -12.65 15.31 1.00
N ASP A 605 -13.21 14.32 1.68
CA ASP A 605 -14.52 13.72 1.38
C ASP A 605 -15.71 14.49 2.00
N GLY A 606 -15.45 15.62 2.67
CA GLY A 606 -16.44 16.45 3.34
C GLY A 606 -16.90 15.93 4.70
N GLN A 607 -16.46 14.74 5.13
CA GLN A 607 -16.75 14.16 6.44
C GLN A 607 -15.82 14.72 7.52
N ILE A 608 -16.23 14.68 8.78
CA ILE A 608 -15.44 15.21 9.89
C ILE A 608 -14.43 14.16 10.36
N GLY A 609 -13.16 14.56 10.44
CA GLY A 609 -12.12 13.90 11.21
C GLY A 609 -11.40 12.75 10.52
N HIS A 610 -10.17 12.54 10.99
CA HIS A 610 -9.29 11.44 10.63
C HIS A 610 -9.36 10.36 11.73
N GLN A 611 -9.85 9.17 11.39
CA GLN A 611 -9.89 8.00 12.27
C GLN A 611 -8.50 7.36 12.35
N TYR A 612 -7.67 7.90 13.23
CA TYR A 612 -6.26 7.54 13.42
C TYR A 612 -6.03 6.20 14.14
N PHE A 613 -7.09 5.48 14.52
CA PHE A 613 -7.00 4.23 15.28
C PHE A 613 -6.25 3.13 14.51
N VAL A 614 -6.22 3.19 13.18
CA VAL A 614 -5.49 2.23 12.34
C VAL A 614 -3.99 2.30 12.63
N ASP A 615 -3.43 3.50 12.77
CA ASP A 615 -2.02 3.69 13.17
C ASP A 615 -1.80 3.48 14.68
N LEU A 616 -2.81 3.74 15.53
CA LEU A 616 -2.71 3.35 16.95
C LEU A 616 -2.59 1.83 17.11
N MET A 617 -3.42 1.07 16.39
CA MET A 617 -3.34 -0.38 16.35
C MET A 617 -1.96 -0.84 15.90
N LEU A 618 -1.42 -0.19 14.86
CA LEU A 618 -0.06 -0.43 14.39
C LEU A 618 0.98 -0.22 15.48
N GLY A 619 0.88 0.87 16.24
CA GLY A 619 1.76 1.11 17.39
C GLY A 619 1.73 -0.05 18.39
N HIS A 620 0.55 -0.61 18.67
CA HIS A 620 0.43 -1.79 19.53
C HIS A 620 0.97 -3.07 18.88
N VAL A 621 0.76 -3.31 17.59
CA VAL A 621 1.37 -4.44 16.85
C VAL A 621 2.89 -4.38 16.95
N LEU A 622 3.47 -3.19 16.79
CA LEU A 622 4.91 -2.99 16.93
C LEU A 622 5.38 -3.28 18.36
N LEU A 623 4.65 -2.83 19.38
CA LEU A 623 4.97 -3.18 20.77
C LEU A 623 4.90 -4.68 21.01
N ASN A 624 3.96 -5.41 20.40
CA ASN A 624 3.97 -6.88 20.49
C ASN A 624 5.26 -7.48 19.90
N THR A 625 5.84 -6.87 18.85
CA THR A 625 7.12 -7.33 18.31
C THR A 625 8.29 -7.00 19.24
N LEU A 626 8.35 -5.77 19.75
CA LEU A 626 9.42 -5.29 20.63
C LEU A 626 9.40 -5.98 22.01
N CYS A 627 8.21 -6.25 22.51
CA CYS A 627 7.94 -6.72 23.88
C CYS A 627 7.64 -8.22 23.98
N ALA A 628 7.43 -8.92 22.86
CA ALA A 628 7.28 -10.37 22.89
C ALA A 628 8.48 -11.01 23.59
N SER A 629 8.21 -12.00 24.43
CA SER A 629 9.25 -12.79 25.12
C SER A 629 9.86 -13.80 24.17
#